data_AF-A0A845VZV6-F1
#
_entry.id   AF-A0A845VZV6-F1
#
_cell.length_a   1.000
_cell.length_b   1.000
_cell.length_c   1.000
_cell.angle_alpha   90.00
_cell.angle_beta   90.00
_cell.angle_gamma   90.00
#
_symmetry.space_group_name_H-M   'P 1'
#
loop_
_entity.id
_entity.type
_entity.pdbx_description
1 polymer ?
#
loop_
_entity_poly.entity_id
_entity_poly.type
_entity_poly.pdbx_seq_one_letter_code
_entity_poly.pdbx_strand_id
1 'polypeptide(L)'
;MTLFATKKLAINSFSPLKGGWTNFNTYPRQLGDVNGDGRDDIVGFGHTFVYVSLGQSDGTFASPSIALDSFTVDRGRWTDFDTYPRQLGDVNGDGRDDIVGFGHTFVYVSLGQSDGTFASPSIALDSFTVDRGRWTDFDTYPRQLGDVNGDGRDDIVGFGHTFVFVSLGQSDGTFAPPSIVMEDFTVDRGGWTNFDTYPRQLGDVNGDGQADIVGFANNGTYVALANNPGVDPLLSIF
;
A
#
# COMPACT_ATOMS: atom_id res chain seq x y z
N MET A 1 29.80 -13.77 -9.95
CA MET A 1 28.94 -12.63 -10.30
C MET A 1 28.33 -12.14 -9.00
N THR A 2 28.62 -10.92 -8.55
CA THR A 2 27.94 -10.39 -7.36
C THR A 2 26.56 -9.91 -7.81
N LEU A 3 25.51 -10.35 -7.11
CA LEU A 3 24.13 -9.94 -7.41
C LEU A 3 23.91 -8.43 -7.21
N PHE A 4 24.82 -7.77 -6.48
CA PHE A 4 24.76 -6.33 -6.20
C PHE A 4 26.08 -5.63 -6.56
N ALA A 5 25.97 -4.40 -7.07
CA ALA A 5 27.08 -3.47 -7.22
C ALA A 5 27.43 -2.82 -5.86
N THR A 6 28.58 -2.15 -5.78
CA THR A 6 28.94 -1.35 -4.60
C THR A 6 27.97 -0.18 -4.43
N LYS A 7 27.52 0.07 -3.20
CA LYS A 7 26.64 1.21 -2.90
C LYS A 7 27.27 2.54 -3.31
N LYS A 8 26.45 3.45 -3.83
CA LYS A 8 26.80 4.86 -4.12
C LYS A 8 25.77 5.79 -3.50
N LEU A 9 26.13 7.06 -3.33
CA LEU A 9 25.15 8.09 -2.97
C LEU A 9 24.28 8.39 -4.19
N ALA A 10 22.99 8.06 -4.13
CA ALA A 10 22.04 8.26 -5.23
C ALA A 10 21.37 9.66 -5.20
N ILE A 11 21.16 10.23 -4.01
CA ILE A 11 20.62 11.57 -3.79
C ILE A 11 21.01 12.08 -2.40
N ASN A 12 21.22 13.39 -2.26
CA ASN A 12 21.52 14.06 -0.99
C ASN A 12 20.26 14.68 -0.33
N SER A 13 19.22 13.86 -0.15
CA SER A 13 17.92 14.22 0.45
C SER A 13 17.34 13.01 1.20
N PHE A 14 16.06 13.07 1.60
CA PHE A 14 15.31 11.96 2.21
C PHE A 14 15.97 11.33 3.45
N SER A 15 16.78 12.10 4.19
CA SER A 15 17.45 11.65 5.42
C SER A 15 17.26 12.63 6.58
N PRO A 16 17.54 12.22 7.84
CA PRO A 16 17.40 13.11 8.99
C PRO A 16 18.22 14.40 8.86
N LEU A 17 19.50 14.30 8.43
CA LEU A 17 20.40 15.44 8.30
C LEU A 17 20.25 16.19 6.97
N LYS A 18 19.63 15.56 5.96
CA LYS A 18 19.43 16.12 4.62
C LYS A 18 17.96 15.96 4.25
N GLY A 19 17.14 16.91 4.69
CA GLY A 19 15.71 16.97 4.42
C GLY A 19 14.80 16.77 5.63
N GLY A 20 15.33 16.43 6.82
CA GLY A 20 14.53 16.37 8.06
C GLY A 20 13.66 15.11 8.22
N TRP A 21 13.95 14.06 7.45
CA TRP A 21 13.19 12.81 7.45
C TRP A 21 13.59 11.92 8.62
N THR A 22 13.06 12.20 9.81
CA THR A 22 13.58 11.66 11.08
C THR A 22 13.10 10.25 11.43
N ASN A 23 11.88 9.87 11.03
CA ASN A 23 11.30 8.57 11.33
C ASN A 23 10.26 8.17 10.28
N PHE A 24 10.06 6.87 10.07
CA PHE A 24 9.11 6.35 9.09
C PHE A 24 7.65 6.57 9.51
N ASN A 25 7.34 6.45 10.80
CA ASN A 25 5.96 6.53 11.26
C ASN A 25 5.32 7.89 10.93
N THR A 26 5.98 9.00 11.28
CA THR A 26 5.50 10.35 10.96
C THR A 26 5.77 10.75 9.51
N TYR A 27 6.97 10.43 8.98
CA TYR A 27 7.40 10.81 7.63
C TYR A 27 7.74 9.57 6.78
N PRO A 28 6.73 8.80 6.33
CA PRO A 28 6.97 7.67 5.45
C PRO A 28 7.75 8.08 4.21
N ARG A 29 8.70 7.22 3.83
CA ARG A 29 9.44 7.28 2.58
C ARG A 29 9.27 5.94 1.90
N GLN A 30 8.71 5.96 0.71
CA GLN A 30 8.32 4.78 -0.04
C GLN A 30 8.89 4.85 -1.45
N LEU A 31 8.89 3.70 -2.10
CA LEU A 31 9.31 3.52 -3.48
C LEU A 31 8.11 3.05 -4.29
N GLY A 32 7.94 3.62 -5.48
CA GLY A 32 6.87 3.25 -6.42
C GLY A 32 7.03 3.99 -7.75
N ASP A 33 6.60 3.38 -8.85
CA ASP A 33 6.67 3.99 -10.20
C ASP A 33 5.48 4.94 -10.38
N VAL A 34 5.63 6.20 -9.95
CA VAL A 34 4.50 7.15 -9.89
C VAL A 34 4.30 7.91 -11.20
N ASN A 35 5.21 7.75 -12.16
CA ASN A 35 5.16 8.41 -13.46
C ASN A 35 4.99 7.42 -14.65
N GLY A 36 5.11 6.12 -14.42
CA GLY A 36 4.85 5.04 -15.37
C GLY A 36 6.04 4.78 -16.31
N ASP A 37 7.25 5.11 -15.87
CA ASP A 37 8.47 4.99 -16.68
C ASP A 37 9.23 3.66 -16.49
N GLY A 38 8.68 2.78 -15.65
CA GLY A 38 9.19 1.46 -15.30
C GLY A 38 10.27 1.50 -14.22
N ARG A 39 10.42 2.60 -13.47
CA ARG A 39 11.40 2.73 -12.38
C ARG A 39 10.73 3.28 -11.13
N ASP A 40 11.03 2.67 -9.99
CA ASP A 40 10.59 3.22 -8.72
C ASP A 40 11.19 4.60 -8.45
N ASP A 41 10.30 5.52 -8.09
CA ASP A 41 10.59 6.86 -7.61
C ASP A 41 10.58 6.90 -6.09
N ILE A 42 11.24 7.89 -5.47
CA ILE A 42 11.06 8.14 -4.04
C ILE A 42 9.81 9.01 -3.85
N VAL A 43 8.86 8.54 -3.06
CA VAL A 43 7.76 9.33 -2.51
C VAL A 43 7.98 9.57 -1.02
N GLY A 44 8.06 10.83 -0.62
CA GLY A 44 8.22 11.24 0.77
C GLY A 44 7.04 12.04 1.27
N PHE A 45 6.36 11.54 2.31
CA PHE A 45 5.28 12.25 3.00
C PHE A 45 5.87 13.19 4.05
N GLY A 46 6.10 14.45 3.68
CA GLY A 46 6.79 15.42 4.52
C GLY A 46 5.91 16.05 5.60
N HIS A 47 6.41 17.14 6.20
CA HIS A 47 5.64 17.94 7.15
C HIS A 47 4.43 18.61 6.50
N THR A 48 4.66 19.29 5.37
CA THR A 48 3.65 20.10 4.68
C THR A 48 3.23 19.50 3.35
N PHE A 49 4.18 19.00 2.55
CA PHE A 49 3.90 18.47 1.21
C PHE A 49 4.35 17.02 1.07
N VAL A 50 3.75 16.30 0.14
CA VAL A 50 4.35 15.10 -0.45
C VAL A 50 5.38 15.54 -1.47
N TYR A 51 6.57 14.94 -1.40
CA TYR A 51 7.66 15.16 -2.34
C TYR A 51 7.89 13.92 -3.18
N VAL A 52 8.15 14.12 -4.46
CA VAL A 52 8.57 13.05 -5.37
C VAL A 52 9.98 13.37 -5.87
N SER A 53 10.78 12.31 -6.05
CA SER A 53 12.11 12.39 -6.62
C SER A 53 12.27 11.25 -7.61
N LEU A 54 12.24 11.60 -8.89
CA LEU A 54 12.10 10.64 -9.98
C LEU A 54 13.36 9.79 -10.19
N GLY A 55 13.17 8.48 -10.28
CA GLY A 55 14.19 7.47 -10.54
C GLY A 55 14.82 7.65 -11.92
N GLN A 56 16.15 7.60 -11.96
CA GLN A 56 16.93 7.76 -13.18
C GLN A 56 17.50 6.41 -13.62
N SER A 57 17.68 6.25 -14.93
CA SER A 57 18.23 5.02 -15.54
C SER A 57 19.62 4.61 -15.02
N ASP A 58 20.37 5.52 -14.41
CA ASP A 58 21.67 5.25 -13.82
C ASP A 58 21.60 4.84 -12.33
N GLY A 59 20.41 4.69 -11.76
CA GLY A 59 20.18 4.38 -10.35
C GLY A 59 20.41 5.56 -9.40
N THR A 60 20.29 6.79 -9.89
CA THR A 60 20.18 8.02 -9.08
C THR A 60 18.75 8.56 -9.09
N PHE A 61 18.49 9.67 -8.38
CA PHE A 61 17.19 10.32 -8.36
C PHE A 61 17.31 11.80 -8.73
N ALA A 62 16.30 12.34 -9.43
CA ALA A 62 16.19 13.76 -9.73
C ALA A 62 16.04 14.59 -8.45
N SER A 63 16.30 15.89 -8.53
CA SER A 63 16.04 16.77 -7.36
C SER A 63 14.58 16.69 -6.93
N PRO A 64 14.27 16.62 -5.61
CA PRO A 64 12.90 16.43 -5.16
C PRO A 64 12.04 17.65 -5.51
N SER A 65 10.83 17.41 -5.99
CA SER A 65 9.80 18.41 -6.26
C SER A 65 8.61 18.22 -5.32
N ILE A 66 7.82 19.27 -5.12
CA ILE A 66 6.51 19.15 -4.46
C ILE A 66 5.57 18.45 -5.44
N ALA A 67 5.02 17.31 -5.03
CA ALA A 67 4.11 16.52 -5.84
C ALA A 67 2.64 16.70 -5.42
N LEU A 68 2.38 17.00 -4.14
CA LEU A 68 1.03 17.15 -3.61
C LEU A 68 0.98 17.95 -2.30
N ASP A 69 -0.08 18.75 -2.11
CA ASP A 69 -0.40 19.50 -0.88
C ASP A 69 -1.50 18.80 -0.05
N SER A 70 -1.24 17.53 0.31
CA SER A 70 -2.13 16.68 1.13
C SER A 70 -1.32 15.52 1.73
N PHE A 71 -1.97 14.58 2.44
CA PHE A 71 -1.37 13.37 3.03
C PHE A 71 -0.22 13.61 4.02
N THR A 72 -0.13 14.82 4.58
CA THR A 72 0.92 15.23 5.51
C THR A 72 0.38 15.58 6.88
N VAL A 73 1.29 15.76 7.84
CA VAL A 73 0.96 16.17 9.20
C VAL A 73 0.20 17.50 9.19
N ASP A 74 0.71 18.50 8.47
CA ASP A 74 0.13 19.84 8.42
C ASP A 74 -1.06 19.97 7.45
N ARG A 75 -1.26 18.97 6.57
CA ARG A 75 -2.31 18.96 5.54
C ARG A 75 -3.06 17.63 5.56
N GLY A 76 -4.16 17.60 6.32
CA GLY A 76 -5.02 16.43 6.45
C GLY A 76 -4.82 15.64 7.75
N ARG A 77 -3.88 16.05 8.62
CA ARG A 77 -3.64 15.48 9.95
C ARG A 77 -3.21 14.01 9.91
N TRP A 78 -2.40 13.66 8.91
CA TRP A 78 -1.79 12.32 8.77
C TRP A 78 -0.60 12.21 9.72
N THR A 79 -0.89 12.06 11.02
CA THR A 79 0.10 12.21 12.10
C THR A 79 1.12 11.07 12.16
N ASP A 80 0.72 9.87 11.74
CA ASP A 80 1.50 8.65 11.86
C ASP A 80 0.98 7.59 10.90
N PHE A 81 1.86 6.70 10.46
CA PHE A 81 1.58 5.60 9.55
C PHE A 81 0.78 4.49 10.24
N ASP A 82 1.01 4.27 11.53
CA ASP A 82 0.31 3.22 12.27
C ASP A 82 -1.20 3.45 12.29
N THR A 83 -1.65 4.63 12.72
CA THR A 83 -3.08 5.00 12.73
C THR A 83 -3.59 5.30 11.32
N TYR A 84 -2.82 6.08 10.54
CA TYR A 84 -3.20 6.57 9.20
C TYR A 84 -2.19 6.13 8.13
N PRO A 85 -2.19 4.84 7.74
CA PRO A 85 -1.32 4.33 6.68
C PRO A 85 -1.54 5.12 5.40
N ARG A 86 -0.43 5.41 4.74
CA ARG A 86 -0.36 5.99 3.39
C ARG A 86 0.49 5.04 2.57
N GLN A 87 -0.02 4.57 1.45
CA GLN A 87 0.60 3.52 0.65
C GLN A 87 0.61 3.93 -0.81
N LEU A 88 1.46 3.24 -1.58
CA LEU A 88 1.57 3.37 -3.03
C LEU A 88 1.07 2.08 -3.68
N GLY A 89 0.35 2.20 -4.79
CA GLY A 89 -0.09 1.09 -5.64
C GLY A 89 -0.95 1.58 -6.80
N ASP A 90 -0.92 0.89 -7.94
CA ASP A 90 -1.72 1.23 -9.12
C ASP A 90 -3.18 0.77 -8.91
N VAL A 91 -4.03 1.66 -8.42
CA VAL A 91 -5.42 1.28 -8.03
C VAL A 91 -6.43 1.53 -9.15
N ASN A 92 -6.00 2.13 -10.26
CA ASN A 92 -6.86 2.44 -11.40
C ASN A 92 -6.45 1.67 -12.69
N GLY A 93 -5.29 1.02 -12.70
CA GLY A 93 -4.79 0.15 -13.76
C GLY A 93 -4.12 0.92 -14.89
N ASP A 94 -3.59 2.11 -14.61
CA ASP A 94 -2.98 2.99 -15.61
C ASP A 94 -1.45 2.87 -15.71
N GLY A 95 -0.88 1.96 -14.93
CA GLY A 95 0.55 1.66 -14.86
C GLY A 95 1.35 2.63 -14.00
N ARG A 96 0.71 3.46 -13.17
CA ARG A 96 1.35 4.35 -12.21
C ARG A 96 0.88 4.05 -10.80
N ASP A 97 1.81 4.06 -9.86
CA ASP A 97 1.46 3.97 -8.45
C ASP A 97 0.74 5.26 -7.99
N ASP A 98 -0.44 5.07 -7.41
CA ASP A 98 -1.27 6.11 -6.81
C ASP A 98 -1.00 6.21 -5.30
N ILE A 99 -1.38 7.33 -4.68
CA ILE A 99 -1.40 7.42 -3.21
C ILE A 99 -2.76 6.96 -2.69
N VAL A 100 -2.76 5.93 -1.84
CA VAL A 100 -3.90 5.53 -1.02
C VAL A 100 -3.64 5.88 0.43
N GLY A 101 -4.48 6.72 1.01
CA GLY A 101 -4.42 7.04 2.43
C GLY A 101 -5.67 6.59 3.17
N PHE A 102 -5.47 5.84 4.25
CA PHE A 102 -6.52 5.41 5.17
C PHE A 102 -6.69 6.49 6.25
N GLY A 103 -7.62 7.43 6.01
CA GLY A 103 -7.83 8.58 6.88
C GLY A 103 -8.63 8.25 8.15
N HIS A 104 -9.04 9.29 8.86
CA HIS A 104 -9.90 9.15 10.04
C HIS A 104 -11.32 8.67 9.68
N THR A 105 -11.89 9.23 8.61
CA THR A 105 -13.28 8.97 8.19
C THR A 105 -13.34 8.16 6.90
N PHE A 106 -12.60 8.56 5.87
CA PHE A 106 -12.62 7.94 4.54
C PHE A 106 -11.23 7.45 4.13
N VAL A 107 -11.21 6.47 3.21
CA VAL A 107 -10.03 6.23 2.37
C VAL A 107 -10.02 7.29 1.27
N TYR A 108 -8.86 7.89 1.08
CA TYR A 108 -8.62 8.87 0.03
C TYR A 108 -7.64 8.31 -0.99
N VAL A 109 -7.91 8.58 -2.26
CA VAL A 109 -7.00 8.26 -3.37
C VAL A 109 -6.60 9.55 -4.08
N SER A 110 -5.34 9.61 -4.47
CA SER A 110 -4.76 10.70 -5.25
C SER A 110 -3.95 10.07 -6.38
N LEU A 111 -4.48 10.22 -7.59
CA LEU A 111 -4.00 9.48 -8.76
C LEU A 111 -2.66 10.01 -9.27
N GLY A 112 -1.74 9.11 -9.62
CA GLY A 112 -0.43 9.41 -10.18
C GLY A 112 -0.54 10.00 -11.59
N GLN A 113 0.27 11.03 -11.85
CA GLN A 113 0.34 11.69 -13.15
C GLN A 113 1.70 11.44 -13.80
N SER A 114 1.74 11.41 -15.13
CA SER A 114 2.95 11.12 -15.91
C SER A 114 4.13 12.07 -15.67
N ASP A 115 3.92 13.21 -14.99
CA ASP A 115 4.97 14.14 -14.61
C ASP A 115 5.51 13.92 -13.19
N GLY A 116 5.05 12.87 -12.49
CA GLY A 116 5.42 12.55 -11.10
C GLY A 116 4.67 13.36 -10.05
N THR A 117 3.64 14.12 -10.43
CA THR A 117 2.71 14.76 -9.48
C THR A 117 1.48 13.87 -9.24
N PHE A 118 0.62 14.26 -8.30
CA PHE A 118 -0.65 13.57 -8.06
C PHE A 118 -1.85 14.50 -8.23
N ALA A 119 -2.97 13.95 -8.68
CA ALA A 119 -4.23 14.67 -8.75
C ALA A 119 -4.74 15.04 -7.34
N SER A 120 -5.64 16.03 -7.24
CA SER A 120 -6.25 16.36 -5.95
C SER A 120 -6.91 15.14 -5.31
N PRO A 121 -6.76 14.91 -3.99
CA PRO A 121 -7.32 13.74 -3.34
C PRO A 121 -8.84 13.70 -3.45
N SER A 122 -9.37 12.51 -3.72
CA SER A 122 -10.80 12.23 -3.75
C SER A 122 -11.17 11.18 -2.70
N ILE A 123 -12.44 11.18 -2.26
CA ILE A 123 -12.95 10.12 -1.39
C ILE A 123 -13.13 8.87 -2.24
N ALA A 124 -12.39 7.81 -1.90
CA ALA A 124 -12.43 6.54 -2.63
C ALA A 124 -13.33 5.50 -1.97
N LEU A 125 -13.45 5.53 -0.63
CA LEU A 125 -14.22 4.54 0.13
C LEU A 125 -14.61 5.03 1.54
N ASP A 126 -15.80 4.67 2.01
CA ASP A 126 -16.32 4.89 3.39
C ASP A 126 -16.19 3.62 4.24
N SER A 127 -14.96 3.10 4.38
CA SER A 127 -14.59 1.94 5.20
C SER A 127 -13.09 1.96 5.50
N PHE A 128 -12.54 0.94 6.16
CA PHE A 128 -11.11 0.78 6.46
C PHE A 128 -10.46 1.93 7.25
N THR A 129 -11.27 2.72 7.97
CA THR A 129 -10.80 3.88 8.74
C THR A 129 -11.07 3.74 10.23
N VAL A 130 -10.46 4.63 11.01
CA VAL A 130 -10.62 4.68 12.47
C VAL A 130 -12.11 4.76 12.84
N ASP A 131 -12.85 5.68 12.23
CA ASP A 131 -14.28 5.90 12.50
C ASP A 131 -15.22 4.93 11.76
N ARG A 132 -14.71 4.20 10.76
CA ARG A 132 -15.50 3.27 9.93
C ARG A 132 -14.82 1.90 9.90
N GLY A 133 -15.14 1.11 10.92
CA GLY A 133 -14.66 -0.27 11.05
C GLY A 133 -13.62 -0.49 12.15
N ARG A 134 -13.24 0.57 12.90
CA ARG A 134 -12.31 0.51 14.05
C ARG A 134 -10.91 0.03 13.65
N TRP A 135 -10.43 0.49 12.50
CA TRP A 135 -9.07 0.24 12.03
C TRP A 135 -8.12 1.20 12.75
N THR A 136 -7.81 0.90 14.02
CA THR A 136 -7.14 1.82 14.94
C THR A 136 -5.65 1.96 14.72
N ASP A 137 -5.01 0.92 14.19
CA ASP A 137 -3.56 0.82 14.03
C ASP A 137 -3.22 -0.25 12.99
N PHE A 138 -2.07 -0.10 12.34
CA PHE A 138 -1.58 -0.99 11.31
C PHE A 138 -0.98 -2.25 11.91
N ASP A 139 -0.37 -2.13 13.09
CA ASP A 139 0.24 -3.27 13.79
C ASP A 139 -0.80 -4.38 14.06
N THR A 140 -1.95 -4.05 14.63
CA THR A 140 -3.03 -5.01 14.91
C THR A 140 -3.87 -5.30 13.67
N TYR A 141 -4.26 -4.23 12.93
CA TYR A 141 -5.20 -4.29 11.81
C TYR A 141 -4.56 -3.78 10.51
N PRO A 142 -3.59 -4.51 9.95
CA PRO A 142 -2.93 -4.08 8.72
C PRO A 142 -3.96 -3.95 7.60
N ARG A 143 -3.79 -2.89 6.81
CA ARG A 143 -4.51 -2.60 5.57
C ARG A 143 -3.46 -2.54 4.50
N GLN A 144 -3.60 -3.29 3.42
CA GLN A 144 -2.58 -3.46 2.39
C GLN A 144 -3.21 -3.32 1.01
N LEU A 145 -2.35 -3.05 0.03
CA LEU A 145 -2.70 -2.99 -1.38
C LEU A 145 -2.12 -4.19 -2.12
N GLY A 146 -2.88 -4.75 -3.05
CA GLY A 146 -2.42 -5.78 -3.98
C GLY A 146 -3.56 -6.27 -4.87
N ASP A 147 -3.28 -6.54 -6.14
CA ASP A 147 -4.24 -7.10 -7.10
C ASP A 147 -4.63 -8.52 -6.71
N VAL A 148 -5.76 -8.73 -6.03
CA VAL A 148 -6.19 -10.07 -5.57
C VAL A 148 -7.15 -10.75 -6.53
N ASN A 149 -7.50 -10.11 -7.65
CA ASN A 149 -8.48 -10.63 -8.60
C ASN A 149 -7.95 -10.76 -10.04
N GLY A 150 -6.72 -10.29 -10.29
CA GLY A 150 -5.98 -10.40 -11.54
C GLY A 150 -6.42 -9.39 -12.59
N ASP A 151 -7.05 -8.29 -12.20
CA ASP A 151 -7.59 -7.29 -13.12
C ASP A 151 -6.62 -6.14 -13.43
N GLY A 152 -5.41 -6.21 -12.87
CA GLY A 152 -4.33 -5.24 -13.03
C GLY A 152 -4.46 -4.00 -12.15
N ARG A 153 -5.36 -4.01 -11.16
CA ARG A 153 -5.50 -2.95 -10.15
C ARG A 153 -5.22 -3.49 -8.77
N ASP A 154 -4.49 -2.72 -7.98
CA ASP A 154 -4.34 -3.01 -6.57
C ASP A 154 -5.66 -2.84 -5.82
N ASP A 155 -6.07 -3.89 -5.11
CA ASP A 155 -7.25 -3.91 -4.25
C ASP A 155 -6.86 -3.59 -2.80
N ILE A 156 -7.83 -3.15 -1.98
CA ILE A 156 -7.62 -3.05 -0.53
C ILE A 156 -7.90 -4.40 0.13
N VAL A 157 -6.90 -4.93 0.83
CA VAL A 157 -7.06 -6.06 1.76
C VAL A 157 -6.86 -5.56 3.19
N GLY A 158 -7.90 -5.70 4.03
CA GLY A 158 -7.81 -5.36 5.44
C GLY A 158 -8.00 -6.57 6.34
N PHE A 159 -7.08 -6.75 7.26
CA PHE A 159 -7.14 -7.80 8.27
C PHE A 159 -7.82 -7.28 9.54
N GLY A 160 -9.13 -7.48 9.64
CA GLY A 160 -9.93 -6.96 10.74
C GLY A 160 -9.81 -7.78 12.03
N HIS A 161 -10.70 -7.50 12.99
CA HIS A 161 -10.74 -8.24 14.25
C HIS A 161 -11.17 -9.71 14.08
N THR A 162 -12.16 -9.97 13.22
CA THR A 162 -12.74 -11.31 13.03
C THR A 162 -12.67 -11.78 11.57
N PHE A 163 -12.66 -10.85 10.62
CA PHE A 163 -12.70 -11.15 9.20
C PHE A 163 -11.59 -10.44 8.44
N VAL A 164 -11.11 -11.08 7.37
CA VAL A 164 -10.39 -10.39 6.29
C VAL A 164 -11.43 -9.83 5.32
N PHE A 165 -11.24 -8.56 4.98
CA PHE A 165 -12.07 -7.83 4.04
C PHE A 165 -11.28 -7.51 2.78
N VAL A 166 -11.94 -7.63 1.63
CA VAL A 166 -11.41 -7.18 0.34
C VAL A 166 -12.36 -6.16 -0.27
N SER A 167 -11.80 -5.09 -0.82
CA SER A 167 -12.52 -4.02 -1.52
C SER A 167 -11.82 -3.77 -2.84
N LEU A 168 -12.52 -4.12 -3.94
CA LEU A 168 -11.91 -4.21 -5.26
C LEU A 168 -11.70 -2.84 -5.89
N GLY A 169 -10.53 -2.61 -6.47
CA GLY A 169 -10.15 -1.39 -7.19
C GLY A 169 -10.97 -1.19 -8.46
N GLN A 170 -11.37 0.05 -8.71
CA GLN A 170 -12.13 0.44 -9.90
C GLN A 170 -11.29 1.39 -10.76
N SER A 171 -11.52 1.37 -12.08
CA SER A 171 -10.74 2.16 -13.05
C SER A 171 -10.81 3.67 -12.86
N ASP A 172 -11.69 4.17 -11.99
CA ASP A 172 -11.79 5.60 -11.63
C ASP A 172 -11.04 5.95 -10.32
N GLY A 173 -10.30 4.99 -9.73
CA GLY A 173 -9.58 5.14 -8.48
C GLY A 173 -10.44 5.00 -7.22
N THR A 174 -11.71 4.63 -7.35
CA THR A 174 -12.57 4.27 -6.21
C THR A 174 -12.50 2.77 -5.92
N PHE A 175 -13.11 2.34 -4.80
CA PHE A 175 -13.20 0.92 -4.47
C PHE A 175 -14.65 0.46 -4.30
N ALA A 176 -14.93 -0.78 -4.71
CA ALA A 176 -16.20 -1.43 -4.46
C ALA A 176 -16.44 -1.63 -2.95
N PRO A 177 -17.70 -1.71 -2.47
CA PRO A 177 -17.97 -1.97 -1.05
C PRO A 177 -17.23 -3.22 -0.53
N PRO A 178 -16.69 -3.20 0.70
CA PRO A 178 -15.90 -4.30 1.22
C PRO A 178 -16.74 -5.57 1.35
N SER A 179 -16.15 -6.69 0.93
CA SER A 179 -16.68 -8.04 1.08
C SER A 179 -15.86 -8.82 2.11
N ILE A 180 -16.51 -9.70 2.87
CA ILE A 180 -15.82 -10.65 3.75
C ILE A 180 -15.32 -11.80 2.89
N VAL A 181 -14.02 -12.08 2.94
CA VAL A 181 -13.42 -13.18 2.17
C VAL A 181 -12.96 -14.34 3.03
N MET A 182 -12.69 -14.11 4.33
CA MET A 182 -12.17 -15.14 5.22
C MET A 182 -12.43 -14.83 6.71
N GLU A 183 -12.56 -15.88 7.53
CA GLU A 183 -12.61 -15.82 9.00
C GLU A 183 -11.31 -16.38 9.65
N ASP A 184 -10.14 -16.01 9.12
CA ASP A 184 -8.80 -16.37 9.61
C ASP A 184 -7.84 -15.20 9.35
N PHE A 185 -6.54 -15.31 9.64
CA PHE A 185 -5.56 -14.22 9.53
C PHE A 185 -5.93 -12.96 10.36
N THR A 186 -6.75 -13.13 11.40
CA THR A 186 -7.27 -12.02 12.22
C THR A 186 -6.92 -12.17 13.70
N VAL A 187 -7.20 -11.13 14.47
CA VAL A 187 -6.91 -11.11 15.91
C VAL A 187 -7.67 -12.21 16.64
N ASP A 188 -8.99 -12.29 16.45
CA ASP A 188 -9.90 -13.23 17.12
C ASP A 188 -9.93 -14.62 16.45
N ARG A 189 -9.49 -14.70 15.18
CA ARG A 189 -9.40 -15.96 14.43
C ARG A 189 -7.99 -16.11 13.86
N GLY A 190 -7.21 -16.99 14.49
CA GLY A 190 -5.84 -17.33 14.09
C GLY A 190 -4.75 -16.74 15.00
N GLY A 191 -5.08 -15.79 15.89
CA GLY A 191 -4.15 -15.27 16.91
C GLY A 191 -3.14 -14.25 16.36
N TRP A 192 -3.50 -13.55 15.30
CA TRP A 192 -2.66 -12.59 14.59
C TRP A 192 -2.73 -11.21 15.28
N THR A 193 -2.06 -11.08 16.43
CA THR A 193 -2.28 -9.93 17.33
C THR A 193 -1.46 -8.68 17.02
N ASN A 194 -0.37 -8.79 16.27
CA ASN A 194 0.50 -7.67 15.89
C ASN A 194 1.34 -8.03 14.66
N PHE A 195 1.74 -7.04 13.88
CA PHE A 195 2.47 -7.17 12.63
C PHE A 195 3.95 -7.47 12.88
N ASP A 196 4.52 -6.95 13.96
CA ASP A 196 5.93 -7.17 14.31
C ASP A 196 6.25 -8.66 14.56
N THR A 197 5.35 -9.37 15.24
CA THR A 197 5.50 -10.80 15.58
C THR A 197 4.79 -11.71 14.59
N TYR A 198 3.61 -11.30 14.11
CA TYR A 198 2.75 -12.09 13.21
C TYR A 198 2.47 -11.34 11.91
N PRO A 199 3.51 -11.04 11.11
CA PRO A 199 3.32 -10.30 9.88
C PRO A 199 2.38 -11.07 8.95
N ARG A 200 1.50 -10.30 8.31
CA ARG A 200 0.63 -10.73 7.21
C ARG A 200 1.04 -9.89 6.01
N GLN A 201 1.28 -10.50 4.88
CA GLN A 201 1.75 -9.82 3.67
C GLN A 201 0.94 -10.32 2.48
N LEU A 202 0.91 -9.49 1.44
CA LEU A 202 0.37 -9.86 0.14
C LEU A 202 1.51 -10.14 -0.84
N GLY A 203 1.31 -11.12 -1.72
CA GLY A 203 2.21 -11.38 -2.83
C GLY A 203 1.81 -12.61 -3.62
N ASP A 204 2.05 -12.59 -4.93
CA ASP A 204 1.84 -13.75 -5.81
C ASP A 204 2.88 -14.84 -5.50
N VAL A 205 2.46 -15.90 -4.80
CA VAL A 205 3.35 -17.00 -4.42
C VAL A 205 3.20 -18.23 -5.32
N ASN A 206 2.26 -18.20 -6.26
CA ASN A 206 1.97 -19.31 -7.15
C ASN A 206 2.25 -19.01 -8.65
N GLY A 207 2.52 -17.75 -8.98
CA GLY A 207 2.83 -17.25 -10.32
C GLY A 207 1.61 -17.01 -11.22
N ASP A 208 0.41 -16.83 -10.65
CA ASP A 208 -0.83 -16.64 -11.41
C ASP A 208 -1.18 -15.16 -11.67
N GLY A 209 -0.38 -14.23 -11.15
CA GLY A 209 -0.57 -12.80 -11.30
C GLY A 209 -1.51 -12.16 -10.28
N GLN A 210 -2.06 -12.93 -9.33
CA GLN A 210 -2.85 -12.41 -8.22
C GLN A 210 -2.05 -12.44 -6.92
N ALA A 211 -2.24 -11.44 -6.08
CA ALA A 211 -1.65 -11.37 -4.76
C ALA A 211 -2.36 -12.35 -3.79
N ASP A 212 -1.58 -13.28 -3.24
CA ASP A 212 -2.03 -14.21 -2.21
C ASP A 212 -1.79 -13.62 -0.81
N ILE A 213 -2.51 -14.12 0.20
CA ILE A 213 -2.22 -13.79 1.60
C ILE A 213 -1.16 -14.75 2.12
N VAL A 214 -0.05 -14.21 2.62
CA VAL A 214 0.99 -14.95 3.34
C VAL A 214 1.05 -14.46 4.78
N GLY A 215 0.87 -15.37 5.74
CA GLY A 215 0.95 -15.06 7.15
C GLY A 215 2.03 -15.88 7.86
N PHE A 216 2.83 -15.23 8.71
CA PHE A 216 3.82 -15.87 9.57
C PHE A 216 3.28 -16.01 11.00
N ALA A 217 2.75 -17.18 11.35
CA ALA A 217 2.19 -17.46 12.68
C ALA A 217 3.22 -18.13 13.61
N ASN A 218 2.82 -18.37 14.87
CA ASN A 218 3.65 -19.03 15.88
C ASN A 218 4.21 -20.40 15.48
N ASN A 219 3.45 -21.17 14.72
CA ASN A 219 3.72 -22.57 14.41
C ASN A 219 4.02 -22.81 12.92
N GLY A 220 4.15 -21.75 12.12
CA GLY A 220 4.50 -21.87 10.71
C GLY A 220 4.04 -20.69 9.88
N THR A 221 4.42 -20.74 8.60
CA THR A 221 3.92 -19.83 7.58
C THR A 221 2.72 -20.46 6.88
N TYR A 222 1.66 -19.68 6.75
CA TYR A 222 0.40 -20.06 6.11
C TYR A 222 0.19 -19.22 4.86
N VAL A 223 -0.39 -19.84 3.83
CA VAL A 223 -0.74 -19.17 2.57
C VAL A 223 -2.21 -19.41 2.30
N ALA A 224 -2.93 -18.37 1.91
CA ALA A 224 -4.24 -18.45 1.30
C ALA A 224 -4.15 -17.89 -0.12
N LEU A 225 -4.34 -18.78 -1.10
CA LEU A 225 -4.28 -18.40 -2.51
C LEU A 225 -5.50 -17.55 -2.90
N ALA A 226 -5.28 -16.52 -3.71
CA ALA A 226 -6.34 -15.80 -4.38
C ALA A 226 -7.08 -16.77 -5.32
N ASN A 227 -8.39 -16.86 -5.17
CA ASN A 227 -9.21 -17.69 -6.05
C ASN A 227 -9.74 -16.82 -7.17
N ASN A 228 -9.55 -17.25 -8.41
CA ASN A 228 -10.25 -16.66 -9.55
C ASN A 228 -11.77 -16.74 -9.31
N PRO A 229 -12.50 -15.62 -9.16
CA PRO A 229 -13.95 -15.66 -9.03
C PRO A 229 -14.67 -16.22 -10.29
N GLY A 230 -13.91 -16.50 -11.36
CA GLY A 230 -14.36 -17.19 -12.57
C GLY A 230 -14.04 -18.69 -12.67
N VAL A 231 -13.33 -19.29 -11.71
CA VAL A 231 -12.98 -20.72 -11.72
C VAL A 231 -13.49 -21.36 -10.44
N ASP A 232 -14.59 -22.08 -10.55
CA ASP A 232 -15.12 -22.92 -9.46
C ASP A 232 -14.00 -23.88 -8.99
N PRO A 233 -13.58 -23.86 -7.71
CA PRO A 233 -12.56 -24.75 -7.19
C PRO A 233 -12.95 -26.24 -7.28
N LEU A 234 -14.19 -26.57 -7.65
CA LEU A 234 -14.64 -27.93 -7.93
C LEU A 234 -14.40 -28.40 -9.39
N LEU A 235 -13.86 -27.57 -10.28
CA LEU A 235 -13.63 -27.93 -11.69
C LEU A 235 -12.16 -28.24 -12.06
N SER A 236 -11.20 -28.14 -11.13
CA SER A 236 -9.79 -28.49 -11.39
C SER A 236 -9.42 -29.96 -11.11
N ILE A 237 -10.42 -30.82 -10.91
CA ILE A 237 -10.24 -32.29 -10.81
C ILE A 237 -10.80 -32.99 -12.04
N PHE A 238 -10.22 -32.74 -13.22
CA PHE A 238 -10.19 -33.69 -14.36
C PHE A 238 -8.96 -33.47 -15.24
#